data_AF-A0A2A5B035-F1
#
_entry.id   AF-A0A2A5B035-F1
#
_cell.length_a   1.000
_cell.length_b   1.000
_cell.length_c   1.000
_cell.angle_alpha   90.00
_cell.angle_beta   90.00
_cell.angle_gamma   90.00
#
_symmetry.space_group_name_H-M   'P 1'
#
loop_
_entity.id
_entity.type
_entity.pdbx_description
1 polymer ?
#
loop_
_entity_poly.entity_id
_entity_poly.type
_entity_poly.pdbx_seq_one_letter_code
_entity_poly.pdbx_strand_id
1 'polypeptide(L)'
;MQLRQLISIDGNELLLQFAASRAQAKNRAFKLLKFAVLPVILLITVLSCQIQNNTGADSILLDNARIIVGDGSVIEVGSILIQNTLITAVGNKNDMALPVKLTVLDMSGKTVMPAMIDAHAHLGYEAATSWGSENYGRENLIDNLQRYAYYGFSAVFSAGSDPDELAFSVQQAQTDNEFVAARFLFAAGMAPPGQGPNNQFLTHALAVEEQTGTKILYGVGTEMQARDAVTEIASKGISVIKIWVDDRGGSQEKLSPELYRVIINQANSHNIQVYVHQQYATDILDLLDAGVSGFLHGRLGSDLTDSIAQQLASSGAFVVPNLGLGELRREAVGDDLFL
;
A
#
# COMPACT_ATOMS: atom_id res chain seq x y z
N MET A 1 -10.24 33.20 -5.48
CA MET A 1 -9.78 33.80 -6.75
C MET A 1 -9.62 32.66 -7.74
N GLN A 2 -10.58 32.49 -8.65
CA GLN A 2 -10.60 31.39 -9.62
C GLN A 2 -9.59 31.66 -10.74
N LEU A 3 -8.78 30.67 -11.10
CA LEU A 3 -8.11 30.61 -12.39
C LEU A 3 -8.35 29.22 -12.99
N ARG A 4 -9.28 29.18 -13.94
CA ARG A 4 -9.35 28.18 -14.99
C ARG A 4 -8.23 28.48 -15.99
N GLN A 5 -7.41 27.49 -16.33
CA GLN A 5 -6.76 27.46 -17.63
C GLN A 5 -6.96 26.09 -18.25
N LEU A 6 -7.73 26.11 -19.34
CA LEU A 6 -7.91 25.04 -20.30
C LEU A 6 -6.62 24.88 -21.12
N ILE A 7 -6.12 23.66 -21.23
CA ILE A 7 -5.40 23.21 -22.41
C ILE A 7 -6.14 21.96 -22.91
N SER A 8 -6.84 22.14 -24.03
CA SER A 8 -7.53 21.11 -24.80
C SER A 8 -6.54 20.53 -25.81
N ILE A 9 -6.33 19.22 -25.77
CA ILE A 9 -5.86 18.44 -26.91
C ILE A 9 -6.71 17.15 -26.94
N ASP A 10 -7.63 17.12 -27.92
CA ASP A 10 -8.31 15.95 -28.51
C ASP A 10 -8.84 14.82 -27.59
N GLY A 11 -10.07 15.01 -27.10
CA GLY A 11 -11.22 14.23 -27.59
C GLY A 11 -11.34 12.73 -27.25
N ASN A 12 -11.60 12.39 -25.98
CA ASN A 12 -12.69 11.50 -25.53
C ASN A 12 -12.51 11.17 -24.04
N GLU A 13 -13.23 11.89 -23.16
CA GLU A 13 -13.38 11.48 -21.76
C GLU A 13 -14.86 11.17 -21.48
N LEU A 14 -15.13 9.89 -21.23
CA LEU A 14 -16.35 9.41 -20.59
C LEU A 14 -16.15 9.50 -19.07
N LEU A 15 -16.66 10.56 -18.47
CA LEU A 15 -16.85 10.68 -17.02
C LEU A 15 -17.99 9.74 -16.58
N LEU A 16 -17.65 8.62 -15.94
CA LEU A 16 -18.62 7.79 -15.21
C LEU A 16 -18.69 8.28 -13.75
N GLN A 17 -19.75 9.04 -13.44
CA GLN A 17 -20.16 9.31 -12.06
C GLN A 17 -20.89 8.08 -11.49
N PHE A 18 -20.35 7.48 -10.42
CA PHE A 18 -21.09 6.51 -9.62
C PHE A 18 -21.97 7.25 -8.60
N ALA A 19 -23.28 7.25 -8.84
CA ALA A 19 -24.28 7.67 -7.86
C ALA A 19 -24.69 6.47 -6.99
N ALA A 20 -24.32 6.48 -5.71
CA ALA A 20 -24.83 5.55 -4.71
C ALA A 20 -26.30 5.87 -4.39
N SER A 21 -27.23 5.03 -4.89
CA SER A 21 -28.65 5.11 -4.52
C SER A 21 -28.92 4.31 -3.24
N ARG A 22 -29.29 5.01 -2.15
CA ARG A 22 -29.81 4.41 -0.91
C ARG A 22 -31.27 3.97 -1.08
N ALA A 23 -31.55 2.73 -0.71
CA ALA A 23 -32.89 2.22 -0.47
C ALA A 23 -33.46 2.77 0.86
N GLN A 24 -34.67 3.33 0.82
CA GLN A 24 -35.50 3.55 2.02
C GLN A 24 -36.75 2.68 1.90
N ALA A 25 -36.76 1.56 2.62
CA ALA A 25 -37.97 0.78 2.84
C ALA A 25 -38.83 1.46 3.93
N LYS A 26 -40.00 1.97 3.55
CA LYS A 26 -41.04 2.40 4.51
C LYS A 26 -42.02 1.26 4.73
N ASN A 27 -41.99 0.70 5.95
CA ASN A 27 -43.02 -0.17 6.48
C ASN A 27 -44.39 0.53 6.50
N ARG A 28 -45.41 -0.08 5.91
CA ARG A 28 -46.80 0.15 6.28
C ARG A 28 -47.54 -1.19 6.34
N ALA A 29 -47.93 -1.54 7.56
CA ALA A 29 -48.85 -2.62 7.85
C ALA A 29 -50.26 -2.24 7.38
N PHE A 30 -50.95 -3.16 6.71
CA PHE A 30 -52.41 -3.14 6.60
C PHE A 30 -52.96 -4.54 6.86
N LYS A 31 -53.96 -4.60 7.75
CA LYS A 31 -54.66 -5.80 8.21
C LYS A 31 -55.72 -6.25 7.19
N LEU A 32 -55.79 -7.58 7.03
CA LEU A 32 -56.96 -8.46 6.90
C LEU A 32 -58.09 -8.08 5.91
N LEU A 33 -58.30 -8.96 4.92
CA LEU A 33 -59.65 -9.48 4.62
C LEU A 33 -59.55 -10.93 4.11
N LYS A 34 -60.30 -11.83 4.76
CA LYS A 34 -60.45 -13.25 4.43
C LYS A 34 -61.48 -13.40 3.31
N PHE A 35 -61.21 -14.20 2.28
CA PHE A 35 -62.21 -15.09 1.64
C PHE A 35 -61.50 -16.25 0.94
N ALA A 36 -62.00 -17.46 1.18
CA ALA A 36 -61.49 -18.72 0.65
C ALA A 36 -62.37 -19.20 -0.52
N VAL A 37 -61.77 -19.64 -1.64
CA VAL A 37 -62.33 -20.61 -2.60
C VAL A 37 -61.18 -21.42 -3.24
N LEU A 38 -61.48 -22.69 -3.50
CA LEU A 38 -60.67 -23.88 -3.77
C LEU A 38 -59.62 -23.87 -4.93
N PRO A 39 -58.73 -24.89 -4.96
CA PRO A 39 -57.55 -24.99 -5.84
C PRO A 39 -57.82 -25.79 -7.12
N VAL A 40 -57.45 -25.29 -8.30
CA VAL A 40 -57.29 -26.09 -9.52
C VAL A 40 -56.24 -25.44 -10.44
N ILE A 41 -55.48 -26.28 -11.13
CA ILE A 41 -54.60 -26.01 -12.29
C ILE A 41 -53.11 -25.79 -11.97
N LEU A 42 -52.48 -26.94 -11.69
CA LEU A 42 -51.14 -27.30 -12.10
C LEU A 42 -51.11 -27.51 -13.64
N LEU A 43 -50.51 -26.59 -14.42
CA LEU A 43 -49.75 -26.83 -15.68
C LEU A 43 -49.50 -25.49 -16.42
N ILE A 44 -48.50 -24.71 -15.99
CA ILE A 44 -47.78 -23.81 -16.90
C ILE A 44 -46.30 -24.09 -16.68
N THR A 45 -45.82 -25.05 -17.46
CA THR A 45 -44.40 -25.32 -17.65
C THR A 45 -43.73 -24.09 -18.27
N VAL A 46 -42.78 -23.54 -17.52
CA VAL A 46 -41.44 -23.13 -17.98
C VAL A 46 -41.41 -22.25 -19.22
N LEU A 47 -41.64 -20.95 -19.02
CA LEU A 47 -40.95 -19.91 -19.78
C LEU A 47 -40.92 -18.61 -18.96
N SER A 48 -40.49 -18.73 -17.71
CA SER A 48 -39.78 -17.61 -17.10
C SER A 48 -38.45 -17.52 -17.85
N CYS A 49 -38.47 -16.72 -18.93
CA CYS A 49 -37.27 -16.06 -19.39
C CYS A 49 -36.75 -15.31 -18.16
N GLN A 50 -35.84 -15.96 -17.42
CA GLN A 50 -34.92 -15.23 -16.59
C GLN A 50 -34.12 -14.41 -17.59
N ILE A 51 -34.60 -13.21 -17.85
CA ILE A 51 -33.70 -12.10 -18.10
C ILE A 51 -32.89 -12.03 -16.80
N GLN A 52 -31.85 -12.86 -16.72
CA GLN A 52 -30.68 -12.47 -15.99
C GLN A 52 -30.36 -11.12 -16.58
N ASN A 53 -30.68 -10.07 -15.83
CA ASN A 53 -29.93 -8.84 -15.91
C ASN A 53 -28.50 -9.23 -15.53
N ASN A 54 -27.80 -9.91 -16.45
CA ASN A 54 -26.37 -9.75 -16.59
C ASN A 54 -26.26 -8.25 -16.85
N THR A 55 -26.12 -7.48 -15.77
CA THR A 55 -25.29 -6.28 -15.79
C THR A 55 -23.94 -6.80 -16.27
N GLY A 56 -23.81 -6.94 -17.60
CA GLY A 56 -22.79 -7.76 -18.21
C GLY A 56 -21.45 -7.24 -17.71
N ALA A 57 -20.71 -8.13 -17.03
CA ALA A 57 -19.41 -7.84 -16.45
C ALA A 57 -18.64 -6.94 -17.41
N ASP A 58 -18.31 -5.72 -16.97
CA ASP A 58 -17.58 -4.80 -17.82
C ASP A 58 -16.23 -5.44 -18.11
N SER A 59 -16.04 -5.77 -19.38
CA SER A 59 -14.87 -6.49 -19.85
C SER A 59 -14.12 -5.58 -20.81
N ILE A 60 -12.83 -5.43 -20.59
CA ILE A 60 -11.93 -4.60 -21.38
C ILE A 60 -10.82 -5.50 -21.91
N LEU A 61 -10.58 -5.45 -23.22
CA LEU A 61 -9.40 -6.04 -23.85
C LEU A 61 -8.45 -4.90 -24.22
N LEU A 62 -7.28 -4.87 -23.60
CA LEU A 62 -6.14 -4.09 -24.09
C LEU A 62 -5.47 -4.94 -25.16
N ASP A 63 -5.49 -4.52 -26.42
CA ASP A 63 -5.05 -5.34 -27.55
C ASP A 63 -3.81 -4.77 -28.24
N ASN A 64 -3.00 -5.61 -28.89
CA ASN A 64 -1.78 -5.22 -29.63
C ASN A 64 -0.74 -4.42 -28.82
N ALA A 65 -0.61 -4.68 -27.53
CA ALA A 65 0.37 -4.01 -26.68
C ALA A 65 1.69 -4.79 -26.64
N ARG A 66 2.81 -4.07 -26.44
CA ARG A 66 4.01 -4.67 -25.86
C ARG A 66 3.79 -4.80 -24.35
N ILE A 67 3.92 -5.97 -23.76
CA ILE A 67 3.57 -6.22 -22.35
C ILE A 67 4.80 -6.64 -21.57
N ILE A 68 5.18 -5.87 -20.55
CA ILE A 68 6.07 -6.32 -19.49
C ILE A 68 5.20 -7.03 -18.48
N VAL A 69 5.45 -8.32 -18.22
CA VAL A 69 4.54 -9.13 -17.38
C VAL A 69 4.73 -8.86 -15.88
N GLY A 70 5.97 -8.53 -15.48
CA GLY A 70 6.36 -8.27 -14.09
C GLY A 70 7.27 -9.34 -13.47
N ASP A 71 7.48 -10.47 -14.16
CA ASP A 71 8.42 -11.54 -13.79
C ASP A 71 9.76 -11.46 -14.55
N GLY A 72 9.99 -10.34 -15.26
CA GLY A 72 11.13 -10.13 -16.15
C GLY A 72 10.87 -10.53 -17.61
N SER A 73 9.77 -11.24 -17.90
CA SER A 73 9.39 -11.57 -19.27
C SER A 73 8.68 -10.42 -19.98
N VAL A 74 8.78 -10.43 -21.31
CA VAL A 74 8.13 -9.46 -22.20
C VAL A 74 7.41 -10.21 -23.31
N ILE A 75 6.16 -9.82 -23.57
CA ILE A 75 5.37 -10.23 -24.71
C ILE A 75 5.38 -9.07 -25.71
N GLU A 76 6.07 -9.22 -26.84
CA GLU A 76 6.28 -8.10 -27.77
C GLU A 76 4.99 -7.63 -28.46
N VAL A 77 4.05 -8.54 -28.71
CA VAL A 77 2.70 -8.24 -29.18
C VAL A 77 1.72 -9.17 -28.49
N GLY A 78 0.88 -8.62 -27.62
CA GLY A 78 -0.11 -9.39 -26.89
C GLY A 78 -1.30 -8.55 -26.44
N SER A 79 -2.18 -9.21 -25.72
CA SER A 79 -3.42 -8.63 -25.21
C SER A 79 -3.56 -8.92 -23.72
N ILE A 80 -4.35 -8.09 -23.02
CA ILE A 80 -4.71 -8.24 -21.62
C ILE A 80 -6.23 -8.17 -21.51
N LEU A 81 -6.85 -9.24 -21.04
CA LEU A 81 -8.28 -9.29 -20.77
C LEU A 81 -8.53 -8.95 -19.29
N ILE A 82 -9.29 -7.89 -19.07
CA ILE A 82 -9.75 -7.45 -17.76
C ILE A 82 -11.26 -7.69 -17.71
N GLN A 83 -11.73 -8.36 -16.66
CA GLN A 83 -13.14 -8.58 -16.42
C GLN A 83 -13.48 -8.10 -15.02
N ASN A 84 -14.40 -7.14 -14.93
CA ASN A 84 -14.68 -6.36 -13.73
C ASN A 84 -13.40 -5.64 -13.26
N THR A 85 -12.77 -6.13 -12.20
CA THR A 85 -11.56 -5.58 -11.59
C THR A 85 -10.36 -6.53 -11.66
N LEU A 86 -10.50 -7.67 -12.33
CA LEU A 86 -9.49 -8.72 -12.37
C LEU A 86 -8.94 -8.87 -13.79
N ILE A 87 -7.62 -9.05 -13.87
CA ILE A 87 -6.97 -9.55 -15.09
C ILE A 87 -7.24 -11.05 -15.15
N THR A 88 -7.89 -11.50 -16.23
CA THR A 88 -8.27 -12.92 -16.40
C THR A 88 -7.47 -13.63 -17.47
N ALA A 89 -6.80 -12.90 -18.38
CA ALA A 89 -5.83 -13.47 -19.32
C ALA A 89 -4.80 -12.43 -19.77
N VAL A 90 -3.58 -12.89 -20.04
CA VAL A 90 -2.48 -12.13 -20.65
C VAL A 90 -1.80 -13.03 -21.68
N GLY A 91 -1.59 -12.57 -22.91
CA GLY A 91 -0.95 -13.38 -23.96
C GLY A 91 -1.48 -13.12 -25.36
N ASN A 92 -1.44 -14.15 -26.22
CA ASN A 92 -2.01 -14.05 -27.56
C ASN A 92 -3.54 -14.02 -27.49
N LYS A 93 -4.17 -13.04 -28.13
CA LYS A 93 -5.63 -12.89 -28.20
C LYS A 93 -6.35 -14.15 -28.66
N ASN A 94 -5.78 -14.90 -29.61
CA ASN A 94 -6.42 -16.08 -30.21
C ASN A 94 -6.56 -17.24 -29.22
N ASP A 95 -5.80 -17.22 -28.13
CA ASP A 95 -5.85 -18.22 -27.06
C ASP A 95 -6.83 -17.82 -25.94
N MET A 96 -7.50 -16.66 -26.05
CA MET A 96 -8.37 -16.12 -25.02
C MET A 96 -9.85 -16.43 -25.25
N ALA A 97 -10.56 -16.81 -24.19
CA ALA A 97 -12.01 -16.90 -24.17
C ALA A 97 -12.64 -15.50 -24.00
N LEU A 98 -12.89 -14.81 -25.11
CA LEU A 98 -13.43 -13.45 -25.09
C LEU A 98 -14.95 -13.44 -24.80
N PRO A 99 -15.44 -12.59 -23.87
CA PRO A 99 -16.87 -12.45 -23.59
C PRO A 99 -17.60 -11.72 -24.73
N VAL A 100 -18.93 -11.89 -24.80
CA VAL A 100 -19.78 -11.28 -25.85
C VAL A 100 -19.82 -9.74 -25.75
N LYS A 101 -19.87 -9.19 -24.53
CA LYS A 101 -19.77 -7.74 -24.29
C LYS A 101 -18.33 -7.43 -23.93
N LEU A 102 -17.61 -6.79 -24.85
CA LEU A 102 -16.18 -6.50 -24.71
C LEU A 102 -15.87 -5.11 -25.27
N THR A 103 -15.26 -4.26 -24.46
CA THR A 103 -14.64 -3.02 -24.92
C THR A 103 -13.21 -3.34 -25.36
N VAL A 104 -12.87 -3.09 -26.62
CA VAL A 104 -11.51 -3.31 -27.12
C VAL A 104 -10.79 -1.97 -27.22
N LEU A 105 -9.60 -1.87 -26.61
CA LEU A 105 -8.71 -0.73 -26.68
C LEU A 105 -7.46 -1.15 -27.45
N ASP A 106 -7.21 -0.53 -28.61
CA ASP A 106 -5.98 -0.77 -29.37
C ASP A 106 -4.80 -0.04 -28.73
N MET A 107 -3.81 -0.82 -28.31
CA MET A 107 -2.60 -0.39 -27.64
C MET A 107 -1.39 -0.45 -28.57
N SER A 108 -1.61 -0.51 -29.89
CA SER A 108 -0.54 -0.47 -30.89
C SER A 108 0.45 0.68 -30.64
N GLY A 109 1.74 0.34 -30.59
CA GLY A 109 2.82 1.28 -30.31
C GLY A 109 2.96 1.70 -28.84
N LYS A 110 2.16 1.11 -27.92
CA LYS A 110 2.24 1.35 -26.47
C LYS A 110 2.86 0.14 -25.77
N THR A 111 3.48 0.42 -24.62
CA THR A 111 3.90 -0.61 -23.67
C THR A 111 2.97 -0.60 -22.47
N VAL A 112 2.53 -1.77 -22.03
CA VAL A 112 1.79 -1.98 -20.79
C VAL A 112 2.68 -2.72 -19.81
N MET A 113 2.67 -2.29 -18.55
CA MET A 113 3.42 -2.90 -17.45
C MET A 113 2.54 -2.94 -16.20
N PRO A 114 2.88 -3.76 -15.17
CA PRO A 114 2.22 -3.64 -13.88
C PRO A 114 2.35 -2.22 -13.36
N ALA A 115 1.29 -1.74 -12.72
CA ALA A 115 1.36 -0.46 -12.02
C ALA A 115 2.45 -0.53 -10.94
N MET A 116 3.13 0.58 -10.71
CA MET A 116 4.24 0.63 -9.77
C MET A 116 3.74 0.50 -8.33
N ILE A 117 4.63 0.04 -7.45
CA ILE A 117 4.42 0.00 -6.00
C ILE A 117 5.60 0.75 -5.38
N ASP A 118 5.32 1.82 -4.63
CA ASP A 118 6.37 2.50 -3.87
C ASP A 118 6.54 1.77 -2.52
N ALA A 119 7.72 1.22 -2.31
CA ALA A 119 8.05 0.44 -1.13
C ALA A 119 8.48 1.29 0.07
N HIS A 120 8.68 2.61 -0.09
CA HIS A 120 9.07 3.49 1.01
C HIS A 120 8.71 4.96 0.74
N ALA A 121 7.62 5.40 1.37
CA ALA A 121 7.20 6.79 1.43
C ALA A 121 7.00 7.30 2.87
N HIS A 122 6.68 8.58 3.01
CA HIS A 122 6.29 9.23 4.27
C HIS A 122 5.11 10.17 4.02
N LEU A 123 3.89 9.63 4.11
CA LEU A 123 2.69 10.35 3.69
C LEU A 123 2.07 11.19 4.81
N GLY A 124 1.32 12.23 4.44
CA GLY A 124 0.63 13.11 5.39
C GLY A 124 1.56 14.06 6.15
N TYR A 125 2.80 13.64 6.42
CA TYR A 125 3.88 14.50 6.91
C TYR A 125 4.42 15.42 5.80
N GLU A 126 4.50 14.90 4.57
CA GLU A 126 4.77 15.65 3.35
C GLU A 126 3.50 16.37 2.86
N ALA A 127 3.66 17.61 2.40
CA ALA A 127 2.72 18.30 1.53
C ALA A 127 3.45 18.76 0.27
N ALA A 128 2.71 19.32 -0.71
CA ALA A 128 3.27 19.73 -2.00
C ALA A 128 4.52 20.63 -1.93
N THR A 129 4.65 21.44 -0.86
CA THR A 129 5.76 22.41 -0.71
C THR A 129 6.36 22.45 0.70
N SER A 130 5.98 21.55 1.60
CA SER A 130 6.39 21.59 3.02
C SER A 130 6.46 20.21 3.63
N TRP A 131 7.13 20.13 4.78
CA TRP A 131 7.24 18.93 5.61
C TRP A 131 7.07 19.34 7.07
N GLY A 132 6.16 18.71 7.81
CA GLY A 132 5.88 19.16 9.16
C GLY A 132 4.64 18.55 9.79
N SER A 133 4.52 18.73 11.11
CA SER A 133 3.36 18.30 11.89
C SER A 133 2.05 18.95 11.42
N GLU A 134 2.13 20.17 10.89
CA GLU A 134 1.00 20.95 10.37
C GLU A 134 0.34 20.34 9.13
N ASN A 135 1.03 19.42 8.45
CA ASN A 135 0.55 18.80 7.22
C ASN A 135 -0.34 17.57 7.49
N TYR A 136 -0.31 17.00 8.70
CA TYR A 136 -1.12 15.83 9.01
C TYR A 136 -2.60 16.19 8.92
N GLY A 137 -3.27 15.58 7.95
CA GLY A 137 -4.68 15.79 7.72
C GLY A 137 -5.19 14.83 6.66
N ARG A 138 -6.47 14.47 6.78
CA ARG A 138 -7.12 13.50 5.89
C ARG A 138 -7.06 13.93 4.43
N GLU A 139 -7.31 15.21 4.16
CA GLU A 139 -7.29 15.75 2.80
C GLU A 139 -5.89 15.71 2.18
N ASN A 140 -4.85 16.09 2.94
CA ASN A 140 -3.47 16.04 2.46
C ASN A 140 -2.99 14.60 2.21
N LEU A 141 -3.33 13.66 3.10
CA LEU A 141 -3.00 12.25 2.90
C LEU A 141 -3.70 11.67 1.65
N ILE A 142 -4.95 12.04 1.40
CA ILE A 142 -5.65 11.65 0.16
C ILE A 142 -5.00 12.29 -1.07
N ASP A 143 -4.63 13.58 -1.01
CA ASP A 143 -3.91 14.26 -2.09
C ASP A 143 -2.58 13.54 -2.43
N ASN A 144 -1.79 13.17 -1.42
CA ASN A 144 -0.57 12.39 -1.62
C ASN A 144 -0.87 11.10 -2.41
N LEU A 145 -1.86 10.31 -1.98
CA LEU A 145 -2.22 9.05 -2.62
C LEU A 145 -2.76 9.24 -4.06
N GLN A 146 -3.49 10.33 -4.32
CA GLN A 146 -3.98 10.67 -5.65
C GLN A 146 -2.84 11.07 -6.60
N ARG A 147 -1.85 11.81 -6.09
CA ARG A 147 -0.63 12.13 -6.85
C ARG A 147 0.16 10.87 -7.18
N TYR A 148 0.30 9.94 -6.23
CA TYR A 148 0.91 8.63 -6.50
C TYR A 148 0.18 7.87 -7.63
N ALA A 149 -1.15 7.80 -7.58
CA ALA A 149 -1.94 7.18 -8.66
C ALA A 149 -1.74 7.88 -10.01
N TYR A 150 -1.72 9.22 -10.02
CA TYR A 150 -1.47 10.01 -11.23
C TYR A 150 -0.11 9.67 -11.86
N TYR A 151 0.92 9.43 -11.05
CA TYR A 151 2.25 9.01 -11.53
C TYR A 151 2.37 7.50 -11.81
N GLY A 152 1.28 6.74 -11.76
CA GLY A 152 1.26 5.32 -12.14
C GLY A 152 1.54 4.34 -11.01
N PHE A 153 1.46 4.78 -9.75
CA PHE A 153 1.55 3.89 -8.58
C PHE A 153 0.17 3.37 -8.19
N SER A 154 0.04 2.04 -8.08
CA SER A 154 -1.20 1.40 -7.60
C SER A 154 -1.22 1.25 -6.08
N ALA A 155 -0.06 1.26 -5.44
CA ALA A 155 0.07 1.15 -3.99
C ALA A 155 1.30 1.92 -3.52
N VAL A 156 1.22 2.39 -2.28
CA VAL A 156 2.30 3.13 -1.61
C VAL A 156 2.39 2.63 -0.17
N PHE A 157 3.61 2.39 0.31
CA PHE A 157 3.88 2.01 1.70
C PHE A 157 4.51 3.18 2.48
N SER A 158 3.77 3.71 3.45
CA SER A 158 4.24 4.75 4.36
C SER A 158 4.96 4.15 5.56
N ALA A 159 6.23 4.51 5.71
CA ALA A 159 7.16 3.77 6.55
C ALA A 159 7.26 4.38 7.97
N GLY A 160 6.23 4.17 8.80
CA GLY A 160 6.28 4.46 10.24
C GLY A 160 6.22 5.94 10.61
N SER A 161 5.52 6.75 9.79
CA SER A 161 5.30 8.18 10.08
C SER A 161 3.85 8.54 10.35
N ASP A 162 2.96 7.56 10.29
CA ASP A 162 1.53 7.81 10.17
C ASP A 162 0.86 7.81 11.55
N PRO A 163 0.08 8.84 11.89
CA PRO A 163 -0.79 8.80 13.05
C PRO A 163 -1.85 7.70 12.86
N ASP A 164 -1.92 6.72 13.77
CA ASP A 164 -2.78 5.54 13.66
C ASP A 164 -4.23 5.88 13.26
N GLU A 165 -4.88 6.79 14.00
CA GLU A 165 -6.28 7.16 13.74
C GLU A 165 -6.49 7.80 12.37
N LEU A 166 -5.55 8.66 11.95
CA LEU A 166 -5.58 9.27 10.63
C LEU A 166 -5.44 8.19 9.54
N ALA A 167 -4.49 7.27 9.73
CA ALA A 167 -4.24 6.19 8.78
C ALA A 167 -5.46 5.29 8.61
N PHE A 168 -6.08 4.86 9.71
CA PHE A 168 -7.30 4.06 9.68
C PHE A 168 -8.46 4.81 9.03
N SER A 169 -8.62 6.11 9.29
CA SER A 169 -9.69 6.90 8.68
C SER A 169 -9.58 6.95 7.15
N VAL A 170 -8.36 6.97 6.61
CA VAL A 170 -8.12 6.98 5.17
C VAL A 170 -8.27 5.57 4.57
N GLN A 171 -7.77 4.53 5.23
CA GLN A 171 -7.99 3.15 4.78
C GLN A 171 -9.48 2.75 4.76
N GLN A 172 -10.25 3.20 5.77
CA GLN A 172 -11.70 3.01 5.79
C GLN A 172 -12.36 3.70 4.60
N ALA A 173 -11.99 4.95 4.33
CA ALA A 173 -12.52 5.70 3.19
C ALA A 173 -12.15 5.10 1.81
N GLN A 174 -10.98 4.45 1.69
CA GLN A 174 -10.64 3.65 0.52
C GLN A 174 -11.53 2.41 0.40
N THR A 175 -11.79 1.72 1.52
CA THR A 175 -12.68 0.54 1.56
C THR A 175 -14.11 0.91 1.17
N ASP A 176 -14.56 2.09 1.60
CA ASP A 176 -15.89 2.64 1.28
C ASP A 176 -15.97 3.26 -0.12
N ASN A 177 -14.86 3.23 -0.88
CA ASN A 177 -14.73 3.80 -2.24
C ASN A 177 -15.11 5.29 -2.31
N GLU A 178 -14.76 6.07 -1.29
CA GLU A 178 -15.05 7.52 -1.25
C GLU A 178 -14.21 8.32 -2.27
N PHE A 179 -13.06 7.79 -2.69
CA PHE A 179 -12.15 8.41 -3.66
C PHE A 179 -11.34 7.34 -4.41
N VAL A 180 -10.78 7.73 -5.56
CA VAL A 180 -9.85 6.90 -6.34
C VAL A 180 -8.43 7.41 -6.12
N ALA A 181 -7.52 6.54 -5.68
CA ALA A 181 -6.13 6.84 -5.41
C ALA A 181 -5.29 5.55 -5.31
N ALA A 182 -3.97 5.68 -5.12
CA ALA A 182 -3.10 4.55 -4.82
C ALA A 182 -3.53 3.90 -3.50
N ARG A 183 -3.42 2.57 -3.40
CA ARG A 183 -3.70 1.84 -2.16
C ARG A 183 -2.72 2.28 -1.07
N PHE A 184 -3.27 2.65 0.08
CA PHE A 184 -2.48 3.07 1.23
C PHE A 184 -2.13 1.89 2.14
N LEU A 185 -0.83 1.66 2.31
CA LEU A 185 -0.27 0.74 3.28
C LEU A 185 0.61 1.55 4.24
N PHE A 186 0.63 1.19 5.52
CA PHE A 186 1.47 1.87 6.49
C PHE A 186 2.03 0.89 7.52
N ALA A 187 3.05 1.33 8.24
CA ALA A 187 3.61 0.60 9.37
C ALA A 187 3.45 1.39 10.67
N ALA A 188 3.33 0.65 11.77
CA ALA A 188 3.53 1.21 13.10
C ALA A 188 5.03 1.46 13.34
N GLY A 189 5.40 2.65 13.79
CA GLY A 189 6.80 2.98 14.10
C GLY A 189 7.18 2.56 15.52
N MET A 190 8.33 1.90 15.70
CA MET A 190 8.84 1.44 17.00
C MET A 190 10.32 1.78 17.20
N ALA A 191 10.65 2.42 18.31
CA ALA A 191 12.00 2.86 18.62
C ALA A 191 12.19 2.97 20.15
N PRO A 192 13.41 3.23 20.66
CA PRO A 192 13.55 3.58 22.07
C PRO A 192 12.74 4.84 22.41
N PRO A 193 12.34 5.04 23.68
CA PRO A 193 11.49 6.16 24.05
C PRO A 193 12.12 7.50 23.68
N GLY A 194 11.43 8.29 22.86
CA GLY A 194 11.92 9.59 22.38
C GLY A 194 13.08 9.51 21.38
N GLN A 195 13.19 8.41 20.62
CA GLN A 195 14.24 8.18 19.62
C GLN A 195 13.65 7.61 18.30
N GLY A 196 14.50 7.35 17.32
CA GLY A 196 14.20 6.60 16.09
C GLY A 196 14.39 7.43 14.81
N PRO A 197 13.35 8.15 14.35
CA PRO A 197 13.47 9.00 13.18
C PRO A 197 14.47 10.14 13.39
N ASN A 198 14.82 10.86 12.32
CA ASN A 198 15.66 12.05 12.43
C ASN A 198 15.03 13.06 13.41
N ASN A 199 15.87 13.89 14.05
CA ASN A 199 15.44 14.79 15.13
C ASN A 199 14.30 15.73 14.74
N GLN A 200 14.25 16.18 13.48
CA GLN A 200 13.18 17.05 13.00
C GLN A 200 11.84 16.30 12.96
N PHE A 201 11.82 15.14 12.31
CA PHE A 201 10.61 14.32 12.25
C PHE A 201 10.19 13.84 13.65
N LEU A 202 11.12 13.42 14.50
CA LEU A 202 10.85 13.06 15.89
C LEU A 202 10.14 14.19 16.65
N THR A 203 10.64 15.43 16.55
CA THR A 203 10.04 16.60 17.19
C THR A 203 8.59 16.80 16.71
N HIS A 204 8.36 16.69 15.41
CA HIS A 204 7.02 16.85 14.84
C HIS A 204 6.07 15.71 15.20
N ALA A 205 6.55 14.47 15.21
CA ALA A 205 5.76 13.31 15.62
C ALA A 205 5.27 13.47 17.07
N LEU A 206 6.17 13.77 18.00
CA LEU A 206 5.83 13.96 19.41
C LEU A 206 4.83 15.10 19.61
N ALA A 207 4.95 16.20 18.86
CA ALA A 207 4.01 17.31 18.91
C ALA A 207 2.59 16.90 18.48
N VAL A 208 2.47 16.04 17.46
CA VAL A 208 1.17 15.53 16.99
C VAL A 208 0.58 14.55 17.99
N GLU A 209 1.39 13.65 18.55
CA GLU A 209 0.95 12.73 19.60
C GLU A 209 0.45 13.50 20.84
N GLU A 210 1.15 14.55 21.26
CA GLU A 210 0.74 15.41 22.37
C GLU A 210 -0.59 16.14 22.08
N GLN A 211 -0.76 16.65 20.87
CA GLN A 211 -1.95 17.42 20.48
C GLN A 211 -3.20 16.55 20.28
N THR A 212 -3.03 15.34 19.77
CA THR A 212 -4.15 14.50 19.31
C THR A 212 -4.39 13.27 20.18
N GLY A 213 -3.38 12.83 20.95
CA GLY A 213 -3.43 11.58 21.71
C GLY A 213 -3.25 10.31 20.88
N THR A 214 -3.18 10.41 19.54
CA THR A 214 -2.91 9.26 18.67
C THR A 214 -1.45 8.82 18.78
N LYS A 215 -1.16 7.57 18.43
CA LYS A 215 0.20 7.05 18.29
C LYS A 215 0.74 7.25 16.89
N ILE A 216 2.01 7.62 16.81
CA ILE A 216 2.88 7.60 15.64
C ILE A 216 4.11 6.72 15.94
N LEU A 217 4.70 6.90 17.14
CA LEU A 217 5.89 6.19 17.59
C LEU A 217 5.62 5.45 18.91
N TYR A 218 5.77 4.14 18.87
CA TYR A 218 5.72 3.28 20.03
C TYR A 218 7.11 3.23 20.67
N GLY A 219 7.26 3.94 21.79
CA GLY A 219 8.50 3.97 22.57
C GLY A 219 8.71 2.70 23.39
N VAL A 220 9.86 2.03 23.20
CA VAL A 220 10.17 0.74 23.80
C VAL A 220 11.54 0.75 24.46
N GLY A 221 11.57 0.73 25.80
CA GLY A 221 12.81 0.66 26.59
C GLY A 221 12.99 -0.64 27.37
N THR A 222 12.01 -1.54 27.35
CA THR A 222 12.03 -2.81 28.09
C THR A 222 11.36 -3.91 27.28
N GLU A 223 11.67 -5.18 27.59
CA GLU A 223 11.00 -6.32 26.96
C GLU A 223 9.48 -6.26 27.14
N MET A 224 8.99 -5.92 28.34
CA MET A 224 7.55 -5.84 28.59
C MET A 224 6.88 -4.80 27.70
N GLN A 225 7.46 -3.60 27.57
CA GLN A 225 6.97 -2.58 26.63
C GLN A 225 7.01 -3.06 25.17
N ALA A 226 8.03 -3.82 24.77
CA ALA A 226 8.11 -4.40 23.44
C ALA A 226 6.92 -5.35 23.18
N ARG A 227 6.63 -6.24 24.14
CA ARG A 227 5.52 -7.20 24.03
C ARG A 227 4.17 -6.53 24.03
N ASP A 228 4.00 -5.52 24.88
CA ASP A 228 2.74 -4.77 24.99
C ASP A 228 2.47 -3.98 23.70
N ALA A 229 3.48 -3.30 23.17
CA ALA A 229 3.36 -2.55 21.91
C ALA A 229 3.02 -3.47 20.72
N VAL A 230 3.69 -4.62 20.57
CA VAL A 230 3.37 -5.58 19.50
C VAL A 230 1.94 -6.12 19.65
N THR A 231 1.50 -6.40 20.89
CA THR A 231 0.13 -6.85 21.16
C THR A 231 -0.90 -5.78 20.79
N GLU A 232 -0.63 -4.51 21.13
CA GLU A 232 -1.47 -3.39 20.76
C GLU A 232 -1.57 -3.24 19.24
N ILE A 233 -0.44 -3.23 18.53
CA ILE A 233 -0.36 -3.13 17.07
C ILE A 233 -1.12 -4.29 16.40
N ALA A 234 -0.94 -5.52 16.90
CA ALA A 234 -1.68 -6.69 16.43
C ALA A 234 -3.19 -6.54 16.63
N SER A 235 -3.63 -6.01 17.79
CA SER A 235 -5.06 -5.80 18.08
C SER A 235 -5.72 -4.78 17.14
N LYS A 236 -4.92 -3.84 16.61
CA LYS A 236 -5.35 -2.84 15.61
C LYS A 236 -5.35 -3.38 14.17
N GLY A 237 -4.82 -4.58 13.94
CA GLY A 237 -4.73 -5.19 12.61
C GLY A 237 -3.67 -4.58 11.70
N ILE A 238 -2.69 -3.85 12.25
CA ILE A 238 -1.56 -3.32 11.48
C ILE A 238 -0.62 -4.49 11.14
N SER A 239 -0.32 -4.67 9.85
CA SER A 239 0.42 -5.84 9.36
C SER A 239 1.93 -5.63 9.26
N VAL A 240 2.43 -4.42 9.52
CA VAL A 240 3.85 -4.09 9.43
C VAL A 240 4.29 -3.23 10.61
N ILE A 241 5.42 -3.57 11.20
CA ILE A 241 6.13 -2.76 12.18
C ILE A 241 7.43 -2.28 11.54
N LYS A 242 7.71 -0.98 11.64
CA LYS A 242 9.02 -0.42 11.34
C LYS A 242 9.80 -0.21 12.64
N ILE A 243 10.98 -0.80 12.76
CA ILE A 243 11.88 -0.56 13.88
C ILE A 243 13.09 0.30 13.49
N TRP A 244 13.60 1.11 14.42
CA TRP A 244 14.85 1.87 14.24
C TRP A 244 16.02 1.20 14.93
N VAL A 245 16.93 0.66 14.11
CA VAL A 245 18.23 0.12 14.54
C VAL A 245 19.34 1.00 13.95
N ASP A 246 19.33 2.26 14.40
CA ASP A 246 20.22 3.33 13.95
C ASP A 246 20.37 4.35 15.07
N ASP A 247 21.62 4.61 15.49
CA ASP A 247 21.96 5.56 16.56
C ASP A 247 22.17 6.99 16.03
N ARG A 248 21.95 7.21 14.72
CA ARG A 248 22.10 8.51 14.06
C ARG A 248 23.51 9.08 14.25
N GLY A 249 24.54 8.24 14.15
CA GLY A 249 25.93 8.64 14.39
C GLY A 249 26.20 8.99 15.85
N GLY A 250 25.56 8.26 16.77
CA GLY A 250 25.66 8.44 18.22
C GLY A 250 24.85 9.59 18.81
N SER A 251 23.97 10.22 18.03
CA SER A 251 23.08 11.29 18.53
C SER A 251 21.78 10.75 19.14
N GLN A 252 21.47 9.48 18.92
CA GLN A 252 20.29 8.79 19.44
C GLN A 252 20.66 7.42 19.98
N GLU A 253 19.76 6.84 20.78
CA GLU A 253 19.82 5.43 21.12
C GLU A 253 19.04 4.61 20.08
N LYS A 254 19.65 3.52 19.60
CA LYS A 254 18.98 2.55 18.73
C LYS A 254 18.38 1.41 19.54
N LEU A 255 17.40 0.69 18.97
CA LEU A 255 16.92 -0.55 19.59
C LEU A 255 18.07 -1.54 19.76
N SER A 256 18.24 -2.05 20.97
CA SER A 256 19.26 -3.06 21.27
C SER A 256 18.87 -4.43 20.70
N PRO A 257 19.84 -5.35 20.52
CA PRO A 257 19.56 -6.73 20.12
C PRO A 257 18.54 -7.45 20.99
N GLU A 258 18.60 -7.24 22.30
CA GLU A 258 17.65 -7.84 23.24
C GLU A 258 16.22 -7.38 22.95
N LEU A 259 16.03 -6.10 22.63
CA LEU A 259 14.70 -5.54 22.37
C LEU A 259 14.21 -5.89 20.96
N TYR A 260 15.01 -5.70 19.91
CA TYR A 260 14.52 -6.00 18.55
C TYR A 260 14.24 -7.49 18.35
N ARG A 261 14.97 -8.40 19.00
CA ARG A 261 14.67 -9.85 18.93
C ARG A 261 13.33 -10.16 19.58
N VAL A 262 12.98 -9.52 20.71
CA VAL A 262 11.65 -9.67 21.31
C VAL A 262 10.57 -9.15 20.37
N ILE A 263 10.76 -7.97 19.78
CA ILE A 263 9.82 -7.36 18.84
C ILE A 263 9.59 -8.30 17.64
N ILE A 264 10.66 -8.72 16.96
CA ILE A 264 10.57 -9.54 15.74
C ILE A 264 9.95 -10.89 16.03
N ASN A 265 10.38 -11.59 17.09
CA ASN A 265 9.83 -12.91 17.43
C ASN A 265 8.32 -12.85 17.72
N GLN A 266 7.87 -11.82 18.43
CA GLN A 266 6.46 -11.67 18.73
C GLN A 266 5.66 -11.16 17.52
N ALA A 267 6.19 -10.24 16.73
CA ALA A 267 5.54 -9.80 15.50
C ALA A 267 5.31 -10.98 14.55
N ASN A 268 6.33 -11.83 14.38
CA ASN A 268 6.24 -13.04 13.56
C ASN A 268 5.18 -14.02 14.06
N SER A 269 4.99 -14.19 15.38
CA SER A 269 3.92 -15.05 15.91
C SER A 269 2.51 -14.49 15.66
N HIS A 270 2.39 -13.18 15.40
CA HIS A 270 1.17 -12.50 14.98
C HIS A 270 1.04 -12.36 13.46
N ASN A 271 1.98 -12.89 12.66
CA ASN A 271 2.08 -12.68 11.21
C ASN A 271 2.23 -11.19 10.81
N ILE A 272 2.90 -10.42 11.66
CA ILE A 272 3.25 -9.02 11.40
C ILE A 272 4.68 -8.98 10.88
N GLN A 273 4.88 -8.35 9.73
CA GLN A 273 6.21 -8.18 9.15
C GLN A 273 6.97 -7.08 9.88
N VAL A 274 8.28 -7.27 10.05
CA VAL A 274 9.15 -6.26 10.66
C VAL A 274 10.16 -5.74 9.65
N TYR A 275 10.13 -4.43 9.42
CA TYR A 275 11.05 -3.72 8.54
C TYR A 275 11.98 -2.85 9.36
N VAL A 276 13.27 -2.85 9.01
CA VAL A 276 14.28 -2.16 9.83
C VAL A 276 14.77 -0.92 9.11
N HIS A 277 14.70 0.24 9.76
CA HIS A 277 15.56 1.36 9.44
C HIS A 277 16.96 1.04 9.96
N GLN A 278 17.88 0.72 9.06
CA GLN A 278 19.24 0.32 9.40
C GLN A 278 20.25 1.15 8.62
N GLN A 279 21.29 1.63 9.32
CA GLN A 279 22.39 2.37 8.67
C GLN A 279 23.73 1.63 8.70
N TYR A 280 23.91 0.66 9.60
CA TYR A 280 25.19 -0.05 9.77
C TYR A 280 25.04 -1.53 9.44
N ALA A 281 25.95 -2.08 8.64
CA ALA A 281 25.90 -3.49 8.26
C ALA A 281 26.11 -4.46 9.44
N THR A 282 26.67 -3.98 10.55
CA THR A 282 27.02 -4.78 11.73
C THR A 282 25.82 -5.47 12.39
N ASP A 283 24.61 -4.88 12.29
CA ASP A 283 23.41 -5.49 12.88
C ASP A 283 22.69 -6.44 11.89
N ILE A 284 23.07 -6.50 10.61
CA ILE A 284 22.31 -7.22 9.57
C ILE A 284 22.18 -8.70 9.92
N LEU A 285 23.29 -9.35 10.29
CA LEU A 285 23.30 -10.79 10.50
C LEU A 285 22.42 -11.22 11.68
N ASP A 286 22.43 -10.45 12.77
CA ASP A 286 21.57 -10.75 13.93
C ASP A 286 20.09 -10.47 13.62
N LEU A 287 19.80 -9.40 12.86
CA LEU A 287 18.43 -9.11 12.41
C LEU A 287 17.89 -10.17 11.46
N LEU A 288 18.74 -10.71 10.57
CA LEU A 288 18.39 -11.86 9.71
C LEU A 288 18.11 -13.11 10.54
N ASP A 289 18.97 -13.44 11.49
CA ASP A 289 18.77 -14.56 12.42
C ASP A 289 17.50 -14.40 13.27
N ALA A 290 17.15 -13.17 13.64
CA ALA A 290 15.91 -12.85 14.34
C ALA A 290 14.65 -13.03 13.47
N GLY A 291 14.79 -13.12 12.13
CA GLY A 291 13.67 -13.31 11.20
C GLY A 291 13.01 -12.01 10.74
N VAL A 292 13.81 -10.94 10.55
CA VAL A 292 13.35 -9.69 9.93
C VAL A 292 12.81 -9.91 8.51
N SER A 293 11.82 -9.14 8.10
CA SER A 293 11.23 -9.25 6.75
C SER A 293 11.93 -8.39 5.70
N GLY A 294 12.58 -7.29 6.11
CA GLY A 294 13.33 -6.46 5.18
C GLY A 294 13.99 -5.23 5.80
N PHE A 295 14.80 -4.58 5.00
CA PHE A 295 15.63 -3.44 5.38
C PHE A 295 15.28 -2.22 4.53
N LEU A 296 15.01 -1.11 5.21
CA LEU A 296 14.75 0.20 4.62
C LEU A 296 16.04 1.02 4.65
N HIS A 297 16.29 1.77 3.58
CA HIS A 297 17.53 2.53 3.39
C HIS A 297 18.80 1.68 3.34
N GLY A 298 18.70 0.50 2.71
CA GLY A 298 19.78 -0.49 2.64
C GLY A 298 21.13 0.15 2.37
N ARG A 299 22.07 -0.03 3.31
CA ARG A 299 23.43 0.48 3.24
C ARG A 299 24.22 -0.27 2.16
N LEU A 300 24.87 0.46 1.26
CA LEU A 300 25.70 -0.08 0.18
C LEU A 300 27.19 0.23 0.37
N GLY A 301 27.64 0.38 1.63
CA GLY A 301 29.02 0.73 1.97
C GLY A 301 29.95 -0.47 2.14
N SER A 302 31.23 -0.19 2.42
CA SER A 302 32.32 -1.18 2.58
C SER A 302 32.04 -2.30 3.59
N ASP A 303 31.17 -2.05 4.57
CA ASP A 303 30.83 -3.02 5.61
C ASP A 303 29.84 -4.10 5.11
N LEU A 304 29.21 -3.90 3.94
CA LEU A 304 28.40 -4.91 3.27
C LEU A 304 29.32 -5.91 2.54
N THR A 305 29.88 -6.84 3.30
CA THR A 305 30.75 -7.90 2.75
C THR A 305 29.98 -8.89 1.86
N ASP A 306 30.70 -9.64 1.01
CA ASP A 306 30.13 -10.74 0.21
C ASP A 306 29.35 -11.75 1.05
N SER A 307 29.82 -12.04 2.27
CA SER A 307 29.14 -12.95 3.20
C SER A 307 27.78 -12.41 3.65
N ILE A 308 27.69 -11.10 3.94
CA ILE A 308 26.44 -10.45 4.32
C ILE A 308 25.50 -10.41 3.10
N ALA A 309 26.01 -10.07 1.92
CA ALA A 309 25.23 -10.07 0.69
C ALA A 309 24.64 -11.45 0.35
N GLN A 310 25.42 -12.52 0.51
CA GLN A 310 24.95 -13.89 0.31
C GLN A 310 23.88 -14.29 1.33
N GLN A 311 24.03 -13.89 2.59
CA GLN A 311 23.03 -14.18 3.63
C GLN A 311 21.74 -13.38 3.43
N LEU A 312 21.83 -12.11 3.01
CA LEU A 312 20.65 -11.34 2.59
C LEU A 312 19.90 -12.05 1.47
N ALA A 313 20.61 -12.47 0.41
CA ALA A 313 20.02 -13.16 -0.73
C ALA A 313 19.37 -14.50 -0.34
N SER A 314 19.93 -15.24 0.63
CA SER A 314 19.37 -16.53 1.07
C SER A 314 18.23 -16.40 2.07
N SER A 315 18.15 -15.29 2.81
CA SER A 315 17.13 -15.06 3.85
C SER A 315 15.72 -14.80 3.31
N GLY A 316 15.61 -14.31 2.07
CA GLY A 316 14.36 -13.80 1.52
C GLY A 316 13.95 -12.41 2.05
N ALA A 317 14.76 -11.78 2.91
CA ALA A 317 14.55 -10.41 3.33
C ALA A 317 14.81 -9.43 2.17
N PHE A 318 13.89 -8.49 1.95
CA PHE A 318 14.09 -7.48 0.92
C PHE A 318 15.00 -6.35 1.42
N VAL A 319 15.58 -5.61 0.47
CA VAL A 319 16.36 -4.40 0.75
C VAL A 319 15.81 -3.29 -0.14
N VAL A 320 15.40 -2.18 0.46
CA VAL A 320 15.03 -0.95 -0.26
C VAL A 320 16.25 -0.03 -0.28
N PRO A 321 16.97 0.08 -1.42
CA PRO A 321 18.03 1.06 -1.55
C PRO A 321 17.44 2.46 -1.75
N ASN A 322 18.10 3.47 -1.18
CA ASN A 322 17.77 4.88 -1.42
C ASN A 322 19.00 5.58 -2.00
N LEU A 323 19.09 5.65 -3.34
CA LEU A 323 20.25 6.21 -4.04
C LEU A 323 20.60 7.62 -3.56
N GLY A 324 19.61 8.51 -3.37
CA GLY A 324 19.87 9.87 -2.89
C GLY A 324 20.44 9.93 -1.46
N LEU A 325 20.09 8.98 -0.58
CA LEU A 325 20.74 8.86 0.74
C LEU A 325 22.16 8.29 0.60
N GLY A 326 22.36 7.32 -0.29
CA GLY A 326 23.68 6.80 -0.62
C GLY A 326 24.62 7.90 -1.12
N GLU A 327 24.16 8.74 -2.06
CA GLU A 327 24.87 9.91 -2.57
C GLU A 327 25.21 10.92 -1.46
N LEU A 328 24.22 11.30 -0.64
CA LEU A 328 24.43 12.23 0.49
C LEU A 328 25.52 11.73 1.45
N ARG A 329 25.65 10.41 1.58
CA ARG A 329 26.58 9.74 2.49
C ARG A 329 27.88 9.29 1.80
N ARG A 330 28.02 9.48 0.48
CA ARG A 330 29.15 8.99 -0.33
C ARG A 330 29.39 7.49 -0.14
N GLU A 331 28.31 6.71 -0.17
CA GLU A 331 28.38 5.25 -0.11
C GLU A 331 28.83 4.70 -1.47
N ALA A 332 29.78 3.76 -1.50
CA ALA A 332 30.19 3.06 -2.70
C ALA A 332 30.35 1.57 -2.43
N VAL A 333 30.02 0.76 -3.44
CA VAL A 333 30.25 -0.69 -3.40
C VAL A 333 31.68 -0.96 -3.86
N GLY A 334 32.52 -1.45 -2.96
CA GLY A 334 33.93 -1.74 -3.25
C GLY A 334 34.74 -0.47 -3.54
N ASP A 335 35.53 -0.48 -4.62
CA ASP A 335 36.40 0.63 -5.05
C ASP A 335 35.75 1.53 -6.12
N ASP A 336 34.42 1.47 -6.29
CA ASP A 336 33.72 2.26 -7.31
C ASP A 336 33.86 3.77 -7.01
N LEU A 337 34.51 4.49 -7.93
CA LEU A 337 34.75 5.94 -7.86
C LEU A 337 33.51 6.77 -8.25
N PHE A 338 32.41 6.14 -8.64
CA PHE A 338 31.23 6.83 -9.18
C PHE A 338 30.34 7.49 -8.10
N LEU A 339 30.73 7.43 -6.81
CA LEU A 339 30.11 8.21 -5.73
C LEU A 339 31.15 8.95 -4.87
#